data_AF-A0A1E9IM42-F1
#
_entry.id   AF-A0A1E9IM42-F1
#
_cell.length_a   1.000
_cell.length_b   1.000
_cell.length_c   1.000
_cell.angle_alpha   90.00
_cell.angle_beta   90.00
_cell.angle_gamma   90.00
#
_symmetry.space_group_name_H-M   'P 1'
#
loop_
_entity.id
_entity.type
_entity.pdbx_description
1 polymer ?
#
loop_
_entity_poly.entity_id
_entity_poly.type
_entity_poly.pdbx_seq_one_letter_code
_entity_poly.pdbx_strand_id
1 'polypeptide(L)' 'MVKFTDEDREFINENFDEAYDMLHMYDVEGVLITIAKFIAAYCYDDEYELTELGEIAQSAYTRIYDNNREVLEK' A
#
# COMPACT_ATOMS: atom_id res chain seq x y z
N MET A 1 -6.15 -14.28 2.92
CA MET A 1 -5.14 -13.56 3.72
C MET A 1 -4.23 -12.85 2.74
N VAL A 2 -4.03 -11.55 2.91
CA VAL A 2 -3.23 -10.74 1.98
C VAL A 2 -1.78 -11.21 2.00
N LYS A 3 -1.20 -11.39 0.82
CA LYS A 3 0.21 -11.77 0.66
C LYS A 3 1.07 -10.50 0.67
N PHE A 4 1.84 -10.34 1.74
CA PHE A 4 2.80 -9.24 1.91
C PHE A 4 4.22 -9.79 1.88
N THR A 5 5.15 -9.02 1.32
CA THR A 5 6.58 -9.18 1.56
C THR A 5 6.96 -8.55 2.90
N ASP A 6 8.18 -8.79 3.39
CA ASP A 6 8.67 -8.15 4.62
C ASP A 6 8.79 -6.62 4.45
N GLU A 7 9.20 -6.17 3.26
CA GLU A 7 9.27 -4.74 2.90
C GLU A 7 7.88 -4.08 2.91
N ASP A 8 6.85 -4.77 2.41
CA ASP A 8 5.48 -4.26 2.44
C ASP A 8 4.98 -4.11 3.89
N ARG A 9 5.37 -5.03 4.77
CA ARG A 9 5.02 -4.98 6.20
C ARG A 9 5.73 -3.84 6.91
N GLU A 10 7.00 -3.61 6.63
CA GLU A 10 7.77 -2.50 7.18
C GLU A 10 7.15 -1.17 6.77
N PHE A 11 6.91 -0.98 5.47
CA PHE A 11 6.23 0.19 4.93
C PHE A 11 4.87 0.45 5.63
N ILE A 12 4.03 -0.58 5.77
CA ILE A 12 2.72 -0.45 6.41
C ILE A 12 2.87 -0.03 7.89
N ASN A 13 3.78 -0.66 8.64
CA ASN A 13 3.98 -0.33 10.06
C ASN A 13 4.51 1.09 10.30
N GLU A 14 5.32 1.62 9.38
CA GLU A 14 5.91 2.95 9.52
C GLU A 14 4.97 4.09 9.12
N ASN A 15 4.02 3.83 8.21
CA ASN A 15 3.27 4.90 7.53
C ASN A 15 1.77 4.94 7.87
N PHE A 16 1.22 3.94 8.57
CA PHE A 16 -0.21 3.84 8.82
C PHE A 16 -0.51 3.56 10.30
N ASP A 17 -1.26 4.45 10.95
CA ASP A 17 -1.73 4.24 12.34
C ASP A 17 -2.58 2.97 12.48
N GLU A 18 -3.29 2.59 11.41
CA GLU A 18 -4.12 1.38 11.30
C GLU A 18 -3.35 0.15 10.79
N ALA A 19 -2.02 0.14 10.89
CA ALA A 19 -1.16 -0.94 10.37
C ALA A 19 -1.58 -2.35 10.83
N TYR A 20 -1.95 -2.50 12.11
CA TYR A 20 -2.40 -3.80 12.63
C TYR A 20 -3.64 -4.31 11.88
N ASP A 21 -4.62 -3.43 11.64
CA ASP A 21 -5.85 -3.78 10.94
C ASP A 21 -5.58 -4.06 9.46
N MET A 22 -4.71 -3.28 8.81
CA MET A 22 -4.28 -3.54 7.44
C MET A 22 -3.60 -4.91 7.27
N LEU A 23 -2.75 -5.29 8.22
CA LEU A 23 -1.96 -6.54 8.13
C LEU A 23 -2.75 -7.79 8.50
N HIS A 24 -3.83 -7.65 9.28
CA HIS A 24 -4.53 -8.80 9.87
C HIS A 24 -6.03 -8.87 9.59
N MET A 25 -6.69 -7.74 9.33
CA MET A 25 -8.15 -7.65 9.23
C MET A 25 -8.63 -7.29 7.83
N TYR A 26 -7.92 -6.41 7.13
CA TYR A 26 -8.35 -5.96 5.80
C TYR A 26 -8.18 -7.07 4.75
N ASP A 27 -9.05 -7.03 3.75
CA ASP A 27 -8.87 -7.78 2.52
C ASP A 27 -7.92 -7.05 1.56
N VAL A 28 -7.62 -7.67 0.42
CA VAL A 28 -6.65 -7.14 -0.53
C VAL A 28 -7.10 -5.76 -1.04
N GLU A 29 -8.38 -5.60 -1.33
CA GLU A 29 -8.93 -4.34 -1.84
C GLU A 29 -8.87 -3.23 -0.78
N GLY A 30 -9.25 -3.53 0.46
CA GLY A 30 -9.15 -2.59 1.58
C GLY A 30 -7.73 -2.07 1.78
N VAL A 31 -6.73 -2.97 1.77
CA VAL A 31 -5.31 -2.59 1.87
C VAL A 31 -4.91 -1.68 0.70
N LEU A 32 -5.20 -2.08 -0.54
CA LEU A 32 -4.82 -1.32 -1.72
C LEU A 32 -5.50 0.07 -1.75
N ILE A 33 -6.77 0.17 -1.39
CA ILE A 33 -7.49 1.45 -1.30
C ILE A 33 -6.85 2.36 -0.26
N THR A 34 -6.49 1.84 0.91
CA THR A 34 -5.84 2.63 1.96
C THR A 34 -4.48 3.15 1.50
N ILE A 35 -3.65 2.32 0.86
CA ILE A 35 -2.37 2.76 0.29
C ILE A 35 -2.57 3.79 -0.83
N ALA A 36 -3.54 3.58 -1.73
CA ALA A 36 -3.83 4.53 -2.80
C ALA A 36 -4.27 5.91 -2.28
N LYS A 37 -5.07 5.95 -1.21
CA LYS A 37 -5.45 7.19 -0.53
C LYS A 37 -4.24 7.90 0.10
N PHE A 38 -3.35 7.14 0.72
CA PHE A 38 -2.10 7.67 1.27
C PHE A 38 -1.23 8.29 0.17
N ILE A 39 -1.08 7.60 -0.97
CA ILE A 39 -0.37 8.11 -2.14
C ILE A 39 -0.99 9.45 -2.60
N ALA A 40 -2.30 9.48 -2.79
CA ALA A 40 -2.98 10.70 -3.23
C ALA A 40 -2.87 11.88 -2.24
N ALA A 41 -2.75 11.61 -0.94
CA ALA A 41 -2.75 12.64 0.10
C ALA A 41 -1.36 13.18 0.44
N TYR A 42 -0.31 12.36 0.35
CA TYR A 42 1.00 12.67 0.94
C TYR A 42 2.20 12.47 0.02
N CYS A 43 2.01 11.83 -1.15
CA CYS A 43 3.14 11.33 -1.95
C CYS A 43 3.47 12.17 -3.19
N TYR A 44 2.86 13.35 -3.32
CA TYR A 44 3.14 14.29 -4.39
C TYR A 44 3.66 15.61 -3.81
N ASP A 45 4.57 16.25 -4.51
CA ASP A 45 5.01 17.60 -4.19
C ASP A 45 4.06 18.68 -4.75
N ASP A 46 4.42 19.95 -4.58
CA ASP A 46 3.63 21.09 -5.05
C ASP A 46 3.50 21.16 -6.58
N GLU A 47 4.38 20.46 -7.33
CA GLU A 47 4.35 20.36 -8.79
C GLU A 47 3.60 19.11 -9.28
N TYR A 48 3.00 18.34 -8.36
CA TYR A 48 2.35 17.06 -8.61
C TYR A 48 3.31 15.98 -9.14
N GLU A 49 4.61 16.09 -8.83
CA GLU A 49 5.57 15.03 -9.06
C GLU A 49 5.60 14.06 -7.88
N LEU A 50 5.82 12.77 -8.17
CA LEU A 50 5.87 11.74 -7.15
C LEU A 50 7.14 11.92 -6.32
N THR A 51 7.00 12.02 -5.00
CA THR A 51 8.14 12.15 -4.09
C THR A 51 8.83 10.79 -3.86
N GLU A 52 9.98 10.78 -3.18
CA GLU A 52 10.66 9.53 -2.77
C GLU A 52 9.73 8.63 -1.93
N LEU A 53 8.97 9.21 -1.00
CA LEU A 53 7.94 8.49 -0.25
C LEU A 53 6.87 7.92 -1.19
N GLY A 54 6.51 8.67 -2.22
CA GLY A 54 5.58 8.22 -3.25
C GLY A 54 6.09 7.07 -4.08
N GLU A 55 7.36 7.07 -4.48
CA GLU A 55 7.97 5.94 -5.20
C GLU A 55 7.95 4.66 -4.35
N ILE A 56 8.25 4.79 -3.06
CA ILE A 56 8.20 3.68 -2.10
C ILE A 56 6.76 3.16 -1.95
N ALA A 57 5.79 4.07 -1.72
CA ALA A 57 4.40 3.72 -1.54
C ALA A 57 3.79 3.07 -2.81
N GLN A 58 4.11 3.61 -3.99
CA GLN A 58 3.68 3.06 -5.27
C GLN A 58 4.30 1.68 -5.53
N SER A 59 5.55 1.46 -5.11
CA SER A 59 6.22 0.17 -5.21
C SER A 59 5.56 -0.87 -4.30
N ALA A 60 5.26 -0.52 -3.05
CA ALA A 60 4.54 -1.37 -2.11
C ALA A 60 3.13 -1.71 -2.64
N TYR A 61 2.37 -0.73 -3.12
CA TYR A 61 1.07 -0.93 -3.77
C TYR A 61 1.16 -1.96 -4.90
N THR A 62 2.13 -1.77 -5.81
CA THR A 62 2.29 -2.61 -7.00
C THR A 62 2.64 -4.05 -6.63
N ARG A 63 3.58 -4.26 -5.68
CA ARG A 63 3.92 -5.61 -5.20
C ARG A 63 2.74 -6.30 -4.53
N ILE A 64 1.99 -5.59 -3.68
CA ILE A 64 0.81 -6.16 -3.01
C ILE A 64 -0.23 -6.53 -4.06
N TYR A 65 -0.51 -5.66 -5.03
CA TYR A 65 -1.43 -5.96 -6.13
C TYR A 65 -1.01 -7.21 -6.91
N ASP A 66 0.25 -7.27 -7.36
CA ASP A 66 0.76 -8.37 -8.18
C ASP A 66 0.74 -9.70 -7.43
N ASN A 67 1.18 -9.71 -6.18
CA ASN A 67 1.19 -10.92 -5.36
C ASN A 67 -0.23 -11.47 -5.08
N ASN A 68 -1.24 -10.59 -5.11
CA ASN A 68 -2.63 -10.93 -4.80
C ASN A 68 -3.56 -10.89 -6.03
N ARG A 69 -3.01 -10.77 -7.24
CA ARG A 69 -3.79 -10.60 -8.48
C ARG A 69 -4.84 -11.68 -8.71
N GLU A 70 -4.52 -12.94 -8.39
CA GLU A 70 -5.46 -14.08 -8.48
C GLU A 70 -6.71 -13.96 -7.59
N VAL A 71 -6.65 -13.13 -6.54
CA VAL A 71 -7.78 -12.86 -5.65
C VAL A 71 -8.65 -11.72 -6.22
N LEU A 72 -8.03 -10.75 -6.88
CA LEU A 72 -8.67 -9.56 -7.42
C LEU A 72 -9.38 -9.81 -8.77
N GLU A 73 -8.91 -10.78 -9.54
CA GLU A 73 -9.44 -11.09 -10.89
C GLU A 73 -10.51 -12.21 -10.90
N LYS A 74 -11.03 -12.60 -9.73
CA LYS A 74 -12.11 -13.60 -9.57
C LYS A 74 -13.47 -12.96 -9.36
#